data_AF-A0ABD4RWG9-F1
#
_entry.id   AF-A0ABD4RWG9-F1
#
_cell.length_a   1.000
_cell.length_b   1.000
_cell.length_c   1.000
_cell.angle_alpha   90.00
_cell.angle_beta   90.00
_cell.angle_gamma   90.00
#
_symmetry.space_group_name_H-M   'P 1'
#
loop_
_entity.id
_entity.type
_entity.pdbx_description
1 polymer ?
#
loop_
_entity_poly.entity_id
_entity_poly.type
_entity_poly.pdbx_seq_one_letter_code
_entity_poly.pdbx_strand_id
1 'polypeptide(L)'
;MINKCIKKTLNIIVITIIGSFLLVCILMWVSVYLSNATKEFNEYWDIKIPSPSEEKVVLISEESFLGDGESFIIYKYSDTKFDKIKNLHIGNSIDDKNINNINEQVKNFKSKTLSLSDVKDDSNHKKHIEEAFRNYPIKTSIGDNYLHVKKEDGSELLLIVRNYERKIYILQMIM
;
A
#
# COMPACT_ATOMS: atom_id res chain seq x y z
N MET A 1 42.53 -36.82 5.16
CA MET A 1 42.10 -35.44 5.52
C MET A 1 41.60 -34.63 4.32
N ILE A 2 42.27 -34.69 3.15
CA ILE A 2 41.95 -33.93 1.93
C ILE A 2 40.51 -34.15 1.40
N ASN A 3 40.03 -35.40 1.34
CA ASN A 3 38.65 -35.71 0.90
C ASN A 3 37.55 -35.10 1.77
N LYS A 4 37.79 -34.92 3.07
CA LYS A 4 36.81 -34.30 3.99
C LYS A 4 36.72 -32.79 3.78
N CYS A 5 37.83 -32.16 3.42
CA CYS A 5 37.89 -30.73 3.09
C CYS A 5 37.18 -30.45 1.76
N ILE A 6 37.46 -31.24 0.71
CA ILE A 6 36.81 -31.11 -0.60
C ILE A 6 35.29 -31.30 -0.49
N LYS A 7 34.82 -32.34 0.23
CA LYS A 7 33.39 -32.59 0.45
C LYS A 7 32.70 -31.45 1.21
N LYS A 8 33.38 -30.85 2.20
CA LYS A 8 32.87 -29.69 2.94
C LYS A 8 32.74 -28.46 2.04
N THR A 9 33.74 -28.18 1.21
CA THR A 9 33.71 -27.07 0.25
C THR A 9 32.61 -27.25 -0.79
N LEU A 10 32.46 -28.46 -1.33
CA LEU A 10 31.39 -28.78 -2.29
C LEU A 10 30.00 -28.60 -1.67
N ASN A 11 29.80 -29.05 -0.42
CA ASN A 11 28.54 -28.85 0.29
C ASN A 11 28.21 -27.36 0.49
N ILE A 12 29.21 -26.53 0.83
CA ILE A 12 29.00 -25.08 0.97
C ILE A 12 28.55 -24.48 -0.36
N ILE A 13 29.22 -24.81 -1.47
CA ILE A 13 28.87 -24.31 -2.81
C ILE A 13 27.43 -24.71 -3.16
N VAL A 14 27.05 -25.97 -2.95
CA VAL A 14 25.70 -26.46 -3.23
C VAL A 14 24.65 -25.72 -2.38
N ILE A 15 24.91 -25.53 -1.08
CA ILE A 15 24.00 -24.78 -0.20
C ILE A 15 23.87 -23.33 -0.65
N THR A 16 24.97 -22.68 -1.04
CA THR A 16 24.95 -21.31 -1.56
C THR A 16 24.12 -21.23 -2.84
N ILE A 17 24.30 -22.15 -3.79
CA ILE A 17 23.53 -22.18 -5.04
C ILE A 17 22.04 -22.36 -4.76
N ILE A 18 21.67 -23.33 -3.91
CA ILE A 18 20.28 -23.57 -3.53
C ILE A 18 19.68 -22.34 -2.83
N GLY A 19 20.43 -21.75 -1.90
CA GLY A 19 20.00 -20.54 -1.19
C GLY A 19 19.78 -19.36 -2.13
N SER A 20 20.69 -19.11 -3.08
CA SER A 20 20.54 -18.08 -4.09
C SER A 20 19.35 -18.35 -5.02
N PHE A 21 19.12 -19.60 -5.41
CA PHE A 21 17.97 -19.97 -6.24
C PHE A 21 16.64 -19.73 -5.51
N LEU A 22 16.53 -20.18 -4.25
CA LEU A 22 15.34 -19.93 -3.42
C LEU A 22 15.07 -18.45 -3.23
N LEU A 23 16.12 -17.64 -3.00
CA LEU A 23 15.96 -16.19 -2.90
C LEU A 23 15.40 -15.58 -4.18
N VAL A 24 15.88 -16.01 -5.36
CA VAL A 24 15.36 -15.56 -6.65
C VAL A 24 13.88 -15.95 -6.82
N CYS A 25 13.51 -17.18 -6.47
CA CYS A 25 12.12 -17.62 -6.52
C CYS A 25 11.20 -16.78 -5.61
N ILE A 26 11.66 -16.47 -4.40
CA ILE A 26 10.91 -15.62 -3.45
C ILE A 26 10.74 -14.21 -4.04
N LEU A 27 11.81 -13.62 -4.57
CA LEU A 27 11.75 -12.29 -5.19
C LEU A 27 10.81 -12.25 -6.41
N MET A 28 10.83 -13.29 -7.24
CA MET A 28 9.90 -13.43 -8.36
C MET A 28 8.46 -13.52 -7.90
N TRP A 29 8.18 -14.36 -6.89
CA TRP A 29 6.83 -14.52 -6.35
C TRP A 29 6.29 -13.20 -5.77
N VAL A 30 7.10 -12.49 -4.98
CA VAL A 30 6.74 -11.16 -4.45
C VAL A 30 6.47 -10.17 -5.58
N SER A 31 7.30 -10.17 -6.64
CA SER A 31 7.10 -9.29 -7.79
C SER A 31 5.79 -9.58 -8.52
N VAL A 32 5.41 -10.85 -8.67
CA VAL A 32 4.14 -11.25 -9.30
C VAL A 32 2.96 -10.83 -8.43
N TYR A 33 3.03 -11.07 -7.12
CA TYR A 33 2.00 -10.67 -6.16
C TYR A 33 1.73 -9.16 -6.24
N LEU A 34 2.78 -8.32 -6.13
CA LEU A 34 2.65 -6.87 -6.20
C LEU A 34 2.10 -6.41 -7.56
N SER A 35 2.48 -7.08 -8.65
CA SER A 35 1.98 -6.77 -9.98
C SER A 35 0.47 -7.02 -10.09
N ASN A 36 -0.01 -8.15 -9.57
CA ASN A 36 -1.42 -8.51 -9.62
C ASN A 36 -2.26 -7.58 -8.74
N ALA A 37 -1.86 -7.34 -7.49
CA ALA A 37 -2.54 -6.42 -6.59
C ALA A 37 -2.65 -5.01 -7.18
N THR A 38 -1.58 -4.52 -7.79
CA THR A 38 -1.60 -3.19 -8.46
C THR A 38 -2.51 -3.20 -9.69
N LYS A 39 -2.55 -4.29 -10.44
CA LYS A 39 -3.42 -4.42 -11.62
C LYS A 39 -4.89 -4.39 -11.22
N GLU A 40 -5.27 -5.16 -10.21
CA GLU A 40 -6.65 -5.19 -9.68
C GLU A 40 -7.06 -3.81 -9.15
N PHE A 41 -6.17 -3.14 -8.39
CA PHE A 41 -6.39 -1.77 -7.93
C PHE A 41 -6.62 -0.80 -9.10
N ASN A 42 -5.76 -0.85 -10.12
CA ASN A 42 -5.84 0.01 -11.30
C ASN A 42 -7.13 -0.22 -12.09
N GLU A 43 -7.53 -1.48 -12.28
CA GLU A 43 -8.75 -1.86 -12.98
C GLU A 43 -10.00 -1.41 -12.22
N TYR A 44 -10.02 -1.59 -10.89
CA TYR A 44 -11.15 -1.19 -10.08
C TYR A 44 -11.33 0.33 -10.06
N TRP A 45 -10.25 1.10 -9.89
CA TRP A 45 -10.35 2.57 -9.74
C TRP A 45 -10.20 3.35 -11.05
N ASP A 46 -9.94 2.68 -12.17
CA ASP A 46 -9.57 3.29 -13.45
C ASP A 46 -8.39 4.27 -13.32
N ILE A 47 -7.38 3.85 -12.55
CA ILE A 47 -6.14 4.60 -12.31
C ILE A 47 -4.97 3.80 -12.89
N LYS A 48 -3.88 4.47 -13.27
CA LYS A 48 -2.66 3.81 -13.75
C LYS A 48 -1.50 4.11 -12.83
N ILE A 49 -1.37 3.39 -11.72
CA ILE A 49 -0.14 3.41 -10.90
C ILE A 49 0.76 2.21 -11.22
N PRO A 50 2.09 2.41 -11.27
CA PRO A 50 3.02 1.29 -11.42
C PRO A 50 3.11 0.48 -10.12
N SER A 51 3.50 -0.79 -10.24
CA SER A 51 3.65 -1.65 -9.08
C SER A 51 4.73 -1.15 -8.11
N PRO A 52 4.48 -1.14 -6.80
CA PRO A 52 5.40 -0.61 -5.82
C PRO A 52 6.69 -1.43 -5.71
N SER A 53 7.66 -0.89 -4.99
CA SER A 53 8.85 -1.65 -4.57
C SER A 53 8.59 -2.39 -3.26
N GLU A 54 7.74 -1.81 -2.41
CA GLU A 54 7.29 -2.37 -1.15
C GLU A 54 5.84 -1.97 -0.95
N GLU A 55 5.01 -2.94 -0.59
CA GLU A 55 3.66 -2.71 -0.10
C GLU A 55 3.64 -2.95 1.40
N LYS A 56 2.96 -2.06 2.11
CA LYS A 56 2.64 -2.25 3.52
C LYS A 56 1.15 -2.09 3.73
N VAL A 57 0.48 -3.19 3.99
CA VAL A 57 -0.90 -3.21 4.46
C VAL A 57 -0.89 -2.77 5.92
N VAL A 58 -1.48 -1.61 6.20
CA VAL A 58 -1.58 -1.04 7.55
C VAL A 58 -2.89 -1.47 8.22
N LEU A 59 -3.96 -1.45 7.43
CA LEU A 59 -5.28 -1.93 7.82
C LEU A 59 -5.89 -2.61 6.60
N ILE A 60 -6.51 -3.76 6.81
CA ILE A 60 -7.47 -4.37 5.89
C ILE A 60 -8.56 -4.99 6.76
N SER A 61 -9.82 -4.64 6.51
CA SER A 61 -10.92 -5.39 7.12
C SER A 61 -11.08 -6.72 6.40
N GLU A 62 -11.60 -7.72 7.10
CA GLU A 62 -12.07 -8.93 6.43
C GLU A 62 -13.16 -8.55 5.43
N GLU A 63 -13.00 -8.97 4.18
CA GLU A 63 -13.98 -8.74 3.12
C GLU A 63 -15.33 -9.27 3.57
N SER A 64 -16.39 -8.46 3.47
CA SER A 64 -17.74 -8.99 3.65
C SER A 64 -18.01 -10.04 2.55
N PHE A 65 -19.03 -10.89 2.73
CA PHE A 65 -19.44 -11.84 1.67
C PHE A 65 -19.78 -11.13 0.33
N LEU A 66 -19.99 -9.81 0.35
CA LEU A 66 -20.29 -8.97 -0.82
C LEU A 66 -19.04 -8.27 -1.40
N GLY A 67 -17.86 -8.42 -0.78
CA GLY A 67 -16.62 -7.77 -1.19
C GLY A 67 -16.38 -6.40 -0.56
N ASP A 68 -17.24 -5.98 0.38
CA ASP A 68 -17.08 -4.71 1.08
C ASP A 68 -15.87 -4.76 2.00
N GLY A 69 -15.13 -3.65 2.07
CA GLY A 69 -14.04 -3.55 3.01
C GLY A 69 -13.32 -2.22 2.97
N GLU A 70 -12.61 -1.96 4.05
CA GLU A 70 -11.71 -0.83 4.18
C GLU A 70 -10.26 -1.30 4.10
N SER A 71 -9.43 -0.50 3.46
CA SER A 71 -7.99 -0.67 3.58
C SER A 71 -7.25 0.65 3.71
N PHE A 72 -6.17 0.59 4.48
CA PHE A 72 -5.12 1.60 4.52
C PHE A 72 -3.83 0.91 4.12
N ILE A 73 -3.31 1.26 2.96
CA ILE A 73 -2.11 0.67 2.37
C ILE A 73 -1.07 1.78 2.11
N ILE A 74 0.20 1.45 2.29
CA ILE A 74 1.33 2.32 1.97
C ILE A 74 2.16 1.66 0.87
N TYR A 75 2.20 2.30 -0.29
CA TYR A 75 3.10 1.93 -1.37
C TYR A 75 4.37 2.75 -1.30
N LYS A 76 5.52 2.09 -1.30
CA LYS A 76 6.83 2.75 -1.42
C LYS A 76 7.48 2.41 -2.75
N TYR A 77 8.22 3.38 -3.27
CA TYR A 77 8.86 3.27 -4.57
C TYR A 77 10.35 3.55 -4.49
N SER A 78 11.14 2.77 -5.24
CA SER A 78 12.50 3.16 -5.63
C SER A 78 12.46 4.44 -6.48
N ASP A 79 13.59 5.16 -6.54
CA ASP A 79 13.70 6.38 -7.35
C ASP A 79 13.23 6.15 -8.79
N THR A 80 13.74 5.11 -9.43
CA THR A 80 13.43 4.75 -10.83
C THR A 80 11.95 4.45 -11.07
N LYS A 81 11.24 3.89 -10.10
CA LYS A 81 9.80 3.64 -10.22
C LYS A 81 8.98 4.88 -9.88
N PHE A 82 9.45 5.73 -8.97
CA PHE A 82 8.73 6.93 -8.57
C PHE A 82 8.76 8.02 -9.65
N ASP A 83 9.80 8.08 -10.47
CA ASP A 83 9.83 9.00 -11.62
C ASP A 83 8.68 8.71 -12.61
N LYS A 84 8.28 7.44 -12.74
CA LYS A 84 7.09 7.08 -13.53
C LYS A 84 5.82 7.65 -12.93
N ILE A 85 5.71 7.70 -11.60
CA ILE A 85 4.56 8.28 -10.90
C ILE A 85 4.48 9.79 -11.10
N LYS A 86 5.60 10.49 -10.98
CA LYS A 86 5.64 11.94 -11.21
C LYS A 86 5.13 12.31 -12.60
N ASN A 87 5.51 11.52 -13.61
CA ASN A 87 5.08 11.73 -15.00
C ASN A 87 3.59 11.42 -15.25
N LEU A 88 2.97 10.62 -14.39
CA LEU A 88 1.55 10.27 -14.50
C LEU A 88 0.61 11.40 -14.04
N HIS A 89 1.13 12.48 -13.43
CA HIS A 89 0.34 13.61 -12.94
C HIS A 89 -0.89 13.17 -12.14
N ILE A 90 -0.68 12.24 -11.20
CA ILE A 90 -1.78 11.66 -10.41
C ILE A 90 -2.42 12.75 -9.57
N GLY A 91 -3.69 13.02 -9.86
CA GLY A 91 -4.52 13.90 -9.05
C GLY A 91 -4.11 15.38 -9.10
N ASN A 92 -4.50 16.12 -8.07
CA ASN A 92 -4.25 17.55 -7.95
C ASN A 92 -3.07 17.80 -6.99
N SER A 93 -2.31 18.86 -7.24
CA SER A 93 -1.26 19.27 -6.31
C SER A 93 -1.84 19.84 -5.01
N ILE A 94 -1.21 19.52 -3.89
CA ILE A 94 -1.53 20.08 -2.58
C ILE A 94 -0.88 21.46 -2.46
N ASP A 95 -1.68 22.47 -2.14
CA ASP A 95 -1.26 23.85 -1.94
C ASP A 95 -1.85 24.45 -0.65
N ASP A 96 -1.52 25.70 -0.36
CA ASP A 96 -2.01 26.42 0.82
C ASP A 96 -3.54 26.53 0.88
N LYS A 97 -4.22 26.45 -0.28
CA LYS A 97 -5.67 26.62 -0.37
C LYS A 97 -6.39 25.32 -0.04
N ASN A 98 -5.82 24.17 -0.39
CA ASN A 98 -6.49 22.87 -0.28
C ASN A 98 -5.95 21.97 0.84
N ILE A 99 -4.75 22.20 1.38
CA ILE A 99 -4.11 21.28 2.33
C ILE A 99 -4.95 20.98 3.58
N ASN A 100 -5.67 21.99 4.10
CA ASN A 100 -6.56 21.80 5.25
C ASN A 100 -7.73 20.89 4.90
N ASN A 101 -8.34 21.07 3.74
CA ASN A 101 -9.42 20.21 3.25
C ASN A 101 -8.93 18.77 3.05
N ILE A 102 -7.71 18.54 2.56
CA ILE A 102 -7.16 17.18 2.42
C ILE A 102 -6.93 16.52 3.78
N ASN A 103 -6.42 17.28 4.75
CA ASN A 103 -6.26 16.78 6.11
C ASN A 103 -7.60 16.46 6.76
N GLU A 104 -8.65 17.22 6.46
CA GLU A 104 -10.02 16.90 6.87
C GLU A 104 -10.56 15.65 6.16
N GLN A 105 -10.29 15.45 4.87
CA GLN A 105 -10.67 14.22 4.16
C GLN A 105 -10.04 12.98 4.79
N VAL A 106 -8.76 13.04 5.19
CA VAL A 106 -8.09 11.95 5.91
C VAL A 106 -8.77 11.66 7.26
N LYS A 107 -9.08 12.72 8.03
CA LYS A 107 -9.80 12.58 9.30
C LYS A 107 -11.19 11.98 9.09
N ASN A 108 -11.92 12.45 8.08
CA ASN A 108 -13.24 11.98 7.74
C ASN A 108 -13.22 10.51 7.32
N PHE A 109 -12.22 10.09 6.54
CA PHE A 109 -12.03 8.68 6.19
C PHE A 109 -11.86 7.83 7.44
N LYS A 110 -10.94 8.20 8.35
CA LYS A 110 -10.75 7.50 9.64
C LYS A 110 -12.07 7.41 10.42
N SER A 111 -12.79 8.53 10.55
CA SER A 111 -14.06 8.56 11.28
C SER A 111 -15.11 7.64 10.66
N LYS A 112 -15.25 7.62 9.34
CA LYS A 112 -16.16 6.70 8.64
C LYS A 112 -15.81 5.23 8.89
N THR A 113 -14.54 4.88 8.79
CA THR A 113 -14.07 3.52 9.07
C THR A 113 -14.37 3.11 10.51
N LEU A 114 -14.19 4.00 11.48
CA LEU A 114 -14.58 3.74 12.89
C LEU A 114 -16.09 3.57 13.04
N SER A 115 -16.90 4.41 12.39
CA SER A 115 -18.36 4.28 12.45
C SER A 115 -18.87 2.95 11.88
N LEU A 116 -18.24 2.43 10.83
CA LEU A 116 -18.58 1.10 10.31
C LEU A 116 -18.25 -0.01 11.31
N SER A 117 -17.12 0.11 12.04
CA SER A 117 -16.77 -0.85 13.10
C SER A 117 -17.72 -0.79 14.29
N ASP A 118 -18.24 0.40 14.62
CA ASP A 118 -19.22 0.58 15.70
C ASP A 118 -20.56 -0.11 15.36
N VAL A 119 -20.99 -0.07 14.10
CA VAL A 119 -22.21 -0.77 13.64
C VAL A 119 -22.06 -2.29 13.77
N LYS A 120 -20.84 -2.82 13.60
CA LYS A 120 -20.55 -4.25 13.69
C LYS A 120 -20.27 -4.74 15.12
N ASP A 121 -20.27 -3.84 16.11
CA ASP A 121 -19.88 -4.10 17.51
C ASP A 121 -18.51 -4.81 17.65
N ASP A 122 -17.57 -4.46 16.77
CA ASP A 122 -16.24 -5.06 16.73
C ASP A 122 -15.19 -4.16 17.41
N SER A 123 -15.09 -4.32 18.73
CA SER A 123 -14.15 -3.57 19.57
C SER A 123 -12.67 -3.83 19.23
N ASN A 124 -12.32 -5.01 18.73
CA ASN A 124 -10.95 -5.33 18.34
C ASN A 124 -10.57 -4.63 17.05
N HIS A 125 -11.46 -4.66 16.06
CA HIS A 125 -11.26 -3.98 14.79
C HIS A 125 -11.17 -2.46 14.98
N LYS A 126 -12.02 -1.88 15.82
CA LYS A 126 -11.94 -0.46 16.20
C LYS A 126 -10.55 -0.10 16.75
N LYS A 127 -10.01 -0.91 17.66
CA LYS A 127 -8.68 -0.71 18.23
C LYS A 127 -7.59 -0.81 17.15
N HIS A 128 -7.69 -1.77 16.22
CA HIS A 128 -6.77 -1.88 15.10
C HIS A 128 -6.80 -0.64 14.18
N ILE A 129 -7.99 -0.09 13.90
CA ILE A 129 -8.13 1.15 13.13
C ILE A 129 -7.43 2.31 13.87
N GLU A 130 -7.68 2.47 15.17
CA GLU A 130 -7.03 3.52 15.96
C GLU A 130 -5.51 3.39 15.98
N GLU A 131 -5.01 2.15 16.14
CA GLU A 131 -3.59 1.83 16.12
C GLU A 131 -2.95 2.09 14.76
N ALA A 132 -3.63 1.73 13.66
CA ALA A 132 -3.20 2.01 12.30
C ALA A 132 -2.93 3.50 12.09
N PHE A 133 -3.90 4.36 12.38
CA PHE A 133 -3.75 5.80 12.17
C PHE A 133 -2.81 6.47 13.20
N ARG A 134 -2.62 5.87 14.38
CA ARG A 134 -1.65 6.35 15.38
C ARG A 134 -0.21 6.01 14.99
N ASN A 135 0.02 4.78 14.55
CA ASN A 135 1.35 4.27 14.22
C ASN A 135 1.82 4.72 12.83
N TYR A 136 0.87 5.01 11.93
CA TYR A 136 1.12 5.47 10.57
C TYR A 136 0.36 6.77 10.28
N PRO A 137 0.75 7.88 10.93
CA PRO A 137 0.09 9.17 10.71
C PRO A 137 0.33 9.62 9.26
N ILE A 138 -0.76 9.96 8.58
CA ILE A 138 -0.73 10.50 7.23
C ILE A 138 -0.45 12.00 7.36
N LYS A 139 0.76 12.38 6.95
CA LYS A 139 1.16 13.78 6.86
C LYS A 139 1.04 14.21 5.41
N THR A 140 0.41 15.35 5.15
CA THR A 140 0.39 16.00 3.84
C THR A 140 1.34 17.20 3.86
N SER A 141 1.83 17.61 2.70
CA SER A 141 2.71 18.77 2.57
C SER A 141 2.44 19.46 1.23
N ILE A 142 2.70 20.76 1.18
CA ILE A 142 2.60 21.52 -0.06
C ILE A 142 3.56 20.91 -1.09
N GLY A 143 3.08 20.77 -2.33
CA GLY A 143 3.80 20.13 -3.42
C GLY A 143 3.69 18.61 -3.47
N ASP A 144 3.00 17.97 -2.53
CA ASP A 144 2.47 16.60 -2.72
C ASP A 144 1.31 16.61 -3.72
N ASN A 145 0.82 15.43 -4.11
CA ASN A 145 -0.41 15.31 -4.88
C ASN A 145 -1.45 14.48 -4.14
N TYR A 146 -2.73 14.69 -4.46
CA TYR A 146 -3.83 13.89 -3.94
C TYR A 146 -4.86 13.59 -5.02
N LEU A 147 -5.54 12.45 -4.89
CA LEU A 147 -6.70 12.10 -5.70
C LEU A 147 -7.81 11.62 -4.77
N HIS A 148 -9.00 12.16 -4.93
CA HIS A 148 -10.19 11.72 -4.23
C HIS A 148 -11.23 11.27 -5.24
N VAL A 149 -11.60 9.99 -5.20
CA VAL A 149 -12.61 9.38 -6.08
C VAL A 149 -13.73 8.83 -5.22
N LYS A 150 -14.97 9.03 -5.67
CA LYS A 150 -16.16 8.38 -5.13
C LYS A 150 -16.95 7.77 -6.27
N LYS A 151 -17.37 6.52 -6.12
CA LYS A 151 -18.25 5.81 -7.05
C LYS A 151 -19.71 5.93 -6.62
N GLU A 152 -20.61 5.59 -7.54
CA GLU A 152 -22.05 5.61 -7.30
C GLU A 152 -22.52 4.59 -6.27
N ASP A 153 -21.81 3.45 -6.15
CA ASP A 153 -22.04 2.41 -5.14
C ASP A 153 -21.66 2.85 -3.71
N GLY A 154 -21.04 4.02 -3.56
CA GLY A 154 -20.58 4.55 -2.28
C GLY A 154 -19.12 4.25 -1.97
N SER A 155 -18.44 3.47 -2.82
CA SER A 155 -17.00 3.21 -2.69
C SER A 155 -16.20 4.51 -2.81
N GLU A 156 -15.19 4.67 -1.98
CA GLU A 156 -14.41 5.89 -1.84
C GLU A 156 -12.91 5.58 -1.81
N LEU A 157 -12.13 6.34 -2.56
CA LEU A 157 -10.68 6.27 -2.60
C LEU A 157 -10.08 7.65 -2.31
N LEU A 158 -9.18 7.73 -1.34
CA LEU A 158 -8.29 8.85 -1.14
C LEU A 158 -6.83 8.39 -1.31
N LEU A 159 -6.18 8.89 -2.36
CA LEU A 159 -4.75 8.73 -2.60
C LEU A 159 -4.01 9.99 -2.19
N ILE A 160 -2.89 9.84 -1.48
CA ILE A 160 -1.95 10.92 -1.19
C ILE A 160 -0.55 10.49 -1.64
N VAL A 161 -0.03 11.17 -2.65
CA VAL A 161 1.30 10.96 -3.22
C VAL A 161 2.30 11.87 -2.52
N ARG A 162 3.14 11.29 -1.67
CA ARG A 162 4.21 11.97 -0.94
C ARG A 162 5.44 12.08 -1.83
N ASN A 163 5.59 13.24 -2.49
CA ASN A 163 6.59 13.41 -3.55
C ASN A 163 8.04 13.31 -3.04
N TYR A 164 8.30 13.81 -1.83
CA TYR A 164 9.63 13.73 -1.21
C TYR A 164 9.95 12.35 -0.62
N GLU A 165 8.95 11.69 -0.04
CA GLU A 165 9.15 10.39 0.62
C GLU A 165 9.06 9.20 -0.34
N ARG A 166 8.62 9.44 -1.59
CA ARG A 166 8.36 8.44 -2.62
C ARG A 166 7.38 7.37 -2.17
N LYS A 167 6.29 7.83 -1.55
CA LYS A 167 5.22 6.97 -1.05
C LYS A 167 3.88 7.39 -1.58
N ILE A 168 2.96 6.44 -1.65
CA ILE A 168 1.54 6.71 -1.83
C ILE A 168 0.81 6.11 -0.62
N TYR A 169 0.05 6.95 0.07
CA TYR A 169 -0.96 6.49 1.00
C TYR A 169 -2.23 6.19 0.22
N ILE A 170 -2.77 5.00 0.41
CA ILE A 170 -4.00 4.51 -0.23
C ILE A 170 -4.99 4.26 0.90
N LEU A 171 -6.05 5.06 0.93
CA LEU A 171 -7.20 4.87 1.81
C LEU A 171 -8.39 4.52 0.93
N GLN A 172 -8.88 3.29 1.01
CA GLN A 172 -10.00 2.84 0.21
C GLN A 172 -11.11 2.24 1.06
N MET A 173 -12.34 2.45 0.63
CA MET A 173 -13.54 1.82 1.13
C MET A 173 -14.30 1.29 -0.08
N ILE A 174 -14.53 -0.01 -0.13
CA ILE A 174 -15.28 -0.71 -1.16
C ILE A 174 -16.62 -1.11 -0.53
N MET A 175 -17.71 -0.86 -1.26
CA MET A 175 -19.11 -1.07 -0.85
C MET A 175 -19.86 -1.91 -1.89
#